data_AF-A0A3D9D011-F1
#
_entry.id   AF-A0A3D9D011-F1
#
_cell.length_a   1.000
_cell.length_b   1.000
_cell.length_c   1.000
_cell.angle_alpha   90.00
_cell.angle_beta   90.00
_cell.angle_gamma   90.00
#
_symmetry.space_group_name_H-M   'P 1'
#
loop_
_entity.id
_entity.type
_entity.pdbx_description
1 polymer ?
#
loop_
_entity_poly.entity_id
_entity_poly.type
_entity_poly.pdbx_seq_one_letter_code
_entity_poly.pdbx_strand_id
1 'polypeptide(L)' 'MLAPKTKKDRTQQMYEDIRAKYRELSDIKSHGVQKYSHDYIVITIANKFYKSPKTIENIIFNRV' A
#
# COMPACT_ATOMS: atom_id res chain seq x y z
N MET A 1 -28.79 -8.35 -6.72
CA MET A 1 -27.75 -9.13 -6.01
C MET A 1 -26.43 -8.88 -6.72
N LEU A 2 -25.41 -8.33 -6.06
CA LEU A 2 -24.08 -8.15 -6.66
C LEU A 2 -23.39 -9.53 -6.74
N ALA A 3 -22.79 -9.85 -7.89
CA ALA A 3 -22.07 -11.11 -8.09
C ALA A 3 -20.89 -11.24 -7.09
N PRO A 4 -20.56 -12.46 -6.63
CA PRO A 4 -19.45 -12.65 -5.72
C PRO A 4 -18.12 -12.25 -6.39
N LYS A 5 -17.35 -11.37 -5.72
CA LYS A 5 -16.02 -10.94 -6.19
C LYS A 5 -15.10 -12.13 -6.43
N THR A 6 -14.46 -12.16 -7.60
CA THR A 6 -13.47 -13.18 -7.94
C THR A 6 -12.19 -13.02 -7.11
N LYS A 7 -11.31 -14.03 -7.11
CA LYS A 7 -9.98 -13.92 -6.48
C LYS A 7 -9.18 -12.74 -7.06
N LYS A 8 -9.28 -12.53 -8.37
CA LYS A 8 -8.59 -11.43 -9.08
C LYS A 8 -9.09 -10.07 -8.58
N ASP A 9 -10.39 -9.88 -8.44
CA ASP A 9 -10.97 -8.62 -7.97
C ASP A 9 -10.54 -8.30 -6.54
N ARG A 10 -10.46 -9.33 -5.67
CA ARG A 10 -9.98 -9.16 -4.30
C ARG A 10 -8.51 -8.78 -4.24
N THR A 11 -7.67 -9.41 -5.06
CA THR A 11 -6.25 -9.06 -5.15
C THR A 11 -6.06 -7.63 -5.67
N GLN A 12 -6.82 -7.25 -6.70
CA GLN A 12 -6.78 -5.91 -7.26
C GLN A 12 -7.19 -4.86 -6.21
N GLN A 13 -8.27 -5.13 -5.48
CA GLN A 13 -8.72 -4.25 -4.40
C GLN A 13 -7.65 -4.11 -3.30
N MET A 14 -7.01 -5.21 -2.89
CA MET A 14 -5.89 -5.16 -1.94
C MET A 14 -4.73 -4.30 -2.47
N TYR A 15 -4.41 -4.39 -3.76
CA TYR A 15 -3.34 -3.57 -4.35
C TYR A 15 -3.68 -2.09 -4.35
N GLU A 16 -4.94 -1.76 -4.64
CA GLU A 16 -5.44 -0.38 -4.57
C GLU A 16 -5.41 0.16 -3.14
N ASP A 17 -5.82 -0.64 -2.15
CA ASP A 17 -5.76 -0.27 -0.74
C ASP A 17 -4.32 -0.02 -0.27
N ILE A 18 -3.36 -0.84 -0.72
CA ILE A 18 -1.92 -0.65 -0.45
C ILE A 18 -1.43 0.67 -1.04
N ARG A 19 -1.75 0.95 -2.31
CA ARG A 19 -1.34 2.20 -2.98
C ARG A 19 -1.99 3.43 -2.34
N ALA A 20 -3.26 3.34 -1.96
CA ALA A 20 -3.96 4.39 -1.24
C ALA A 20 -3.26 4.68 0.09
N LYS A 21 -2.91 3.63 0.86
CA LYS A 21 -2.24 3.79 2.14
C LYS A 21 -0.84 4.38 2.02
N TYR A 22 -0.10 4.01 0.97
CA TYR A 22 1.19 4.61 0.67
C TYR A 22 1.06 6.10 0.41
N ARG A 23 0.10 6.53 -0.43
CA ARG A 23 -0.18 7.95 -0.71
C ARG A 23 -0.54 8.73 0.56
N GLU A 24 -1.45 8.19 1.37
CA GLU A 24 -1.82 8.83 2.65
C GLU A 24 -0.61 9.10 3.53
N LEU A 25 0.28 8.10 3.68
CA LEU A 25 1.45 8.22 4.55
C LEU A 25 2.55 9.11 3.94
N SER A 26 2.71 9.10 2.62
CA SER A 26 3.67 9.98 1.93
C SER A 26 3.26 11.44 1.95
N ASP A 27 1.96 11.72 1.99
CA ASP A 27 1.44 13.10 1.99
C ASP A 27 1.48 13.76 3.36
N ILE A 28 1.70 12.99 4.44
CA ILE A 28 1.83 13.55 5.79
C ILE A 28 3.15 14.33 5.88
N LYS A 29 3.01 15.65 6.05
CA LYS A 29 4.13 16.58 6.22
C LYS A 29 4.26 17.05 7.66
N SER A 30 5.49 17.32 8.08
CA SER A 30 5.83 17.96 9.36
C SER A 30 6.91 18.99 9.08
N HIS A 31 6.73 20.23 9.54
CA HIS A 31 7.66 21.34 9.25
C HIS A 31 7.95 21.54 7.74
N GLY A 32 6.96 21.30 6.88
CA GLY A 32 7.10 21.43 5.43
C GLY A 32 7.81 20.28 4.72
N VAL A 33 8.37 19.32 5.46
CA VAL A 33 9.02 18.11 4.90
C VAL A 33 8.15 16.87 5.11
N GLN A 34 8.36 15.83 4.29
CA GLN A 34 7.67 14.55 4.47
C GLN A 34 8.02 13.96 5.85
N LYS A 35 6.99 13.63 6.64
CA LYS A 35 7.16 13.18 8.03
C LYS A 35 7.78 11.78 8.11
N TYR A 36 7.35 10.88 7.22
CA TYR A 36 7.75 9.47 7.25
C TYR A 36 8.68 9.13 6.09
N SER A 37 9.80 8.49 6.38
CA SER A 37 10.71 7.95 5.35
C SER A 37 10.02 6.83 4.55
N HIS A 38 10.53 6.59 3.33
CA HIS A 38 10.03 5.50 2.49
C HIS A 38 10.02 4.15 3.22
N ASP A 39 11.14 3.77 3.84
CA ASP A 39 11.28 2.50 4.56
C ASP A 39 10.28 2.35 5.70
N TYR A 40 10.04 3.42 6.46
CA TYR A 40 9.04 3.42 7.53
C TYR A 40 7.64 3.16 6.98
N ILE A 41 7.29 3.83 5.88
CA ILE A 41 5.99 3.65 5.21
C ILE A 41 5.84 2.20 4.72
N VAL A 42 6.87 1.66 4.05
CA VAL A 42 6.86 0.30 3.52
C VAL A 42 6.70 -0.73 4.65
N ILE A 43 7.47 -0.63 5.73
CA ILE A 43 7.37 -1.56 6.88
C ILE A 43 6.00 -1.44 7.55
N THR A 44 5.48 -0.23 7.71
CA THR A 44 4.15 0.00 8.29
C THR A 44 3.05 -0.69 7.47
N ILE A 45 3.10 -0.56 6.15
CA ILE A 45 2.13 -1.20 5.25
C ILE A 45 2.33 -2.72 5.22
N ALA A 46 3.58 -3.20 5.19
CA ALA A 46 3.92 -4.62 5.23
C ALA A 46 3.31 -5.31 6.45
N ASN A 47 3.45 -4.70 7.63
CA ASN A 47 2.87 -5.19 8.88
C ASN A 47 1.33 -5.18 8.82
N LYS A 48 0.71 -4.13 8.26
CA LYS A 48 -0.75 -4.02 8.15
C LYS A 48 -1.37 -5.08 7.23
N PHE A 49 -0.71 -5.41 6.13
CA PHE A 49 -1.23 -6.35 5.12
C PHE A 49 -0.66 -7.76 5.24
N TYR A 50 0.19 -8.02 6.25
CA TYR A 50 0.89 -9.29 6.46
C TYR A 50 1.64 -9.75 5.19
N LYS A 51 2.38 -8.82 4.57
CA LYS A 51 3.19 -9.05 3.36
C LYS A 51 4.66 -8.72 3.64
N SER A 52 5.55 -9.25 2.80
CA SER A 52 6.95 -8.83 2.84
C SER A 52 7.10 -7.38 2.33
N PRO A 53 8.09 -6.62 2.84
CA PRO A 53 8.41 -5.29 2.31
C PRO A 53 8.59 -5.30 0.79
N LYS A 54 9.25 -6.33 0.26
CA LYS A 54 9.49 -6.47 -1.18
C LYS A 54 8.20 -6.58 -1.99
N THR A 55 7.22 -7.32 -1.49
CA THR A 55 5.90 -7.43 -2.14
C THR A 55 5.19 -6.08 -2.13
N ILE A 56 5.25 -5.35 -1.02
CA ILE A 56 4.65 -4.01 -0.92
C ILE A 56 5.28 -3.04 -1.92
N GLU A 57 6.60 -2.99 -2.03
CA GLU A 57 7.30 -2.18 -3.03
C GLU A 57 6.86 -2.53 -4.45
N ASN A 58 6.81 -3.82 -4.79
CA ASN A 58 6.39 -4.24 -6.13
C ASN A 58 4.96 -3.75 -6.43
N ILE A 59 4.04 -3.82 -5.46
CA ILE A 59 2.66 -3.36 -5.63
C ILE A 59 2.59 -1.83 -5.80
N ILE A 60 3.34 -1.08 -5.00
CA ILE A 60 3.40 0.39 -5.06
C ILE A 60 3.96 0.86 -6.42
N PHE A 61 5.02 0.22 -6.91
CA PHE A 61 5.69 0.60 -8.15
C PHE A 61 5.17 -0.11 -9.41
N ASN A 62 4.00 -0.76 -9.35
CA ASN A 62 3.38 -1.47 -10.46
C ASN A 62 4.30 -2.51 -11.14
N ARG A 63 5.09 -3.26 -10.35
CA ARG A 63 6.02 -4.30 -10.81
C ARG A 63 5.44 -5.73 -10.68
N VAL A 64 4.12 -5.87 -10.54
CA VAL A 64 3.39 -7.13 -10.32
C VAL A 64 2.16 -7.21 -11.21
#